data_AF-T1D2P6-F1
#
_entry.id   AF-T1D2P6-F1
#
_cell.length_a   1.000
_cell.length_b   1.000
_cell.length_c   1.000
_cell.angle_alpha   90.00
_cell.angle_beta   90.00
_cell.angle_gamma   90.00
#
_symmetry.space_group_name_H-M   'P 1'
#
loop_
_entity.id
_entity.type
_entity.pdbx_description
1 polymer ?
#
loop_
_entity_poly.entity_id
_entity_poly.type
_entity_poly.pdbx_seq_one_letter_code
_entity_poly.pdbx_strand_id
1 'polypeptide(L)'
;MRALRQGKVPDYSFNAEHEAEIVLHTPLLIPDDYLPDVHARLTLYKRIASATTPAALRELQVEMIDRFGLLPQPTRDLFAAPS
;
A
#
# COMPACT_ATOMS: atom_id res chain seq x y z
N MET A 1 46.12 -17.67 -30.71
CA MET A 1 45.46 -18.03 -29.44
C MET A 1 46.08 -17.20 -28.34
N ARG A 2 45.62 -15.95 -28.19
CA ARG A 2 44.67 -15.45 -27.17
C ARG A 2 45.40 -15.00 -25.89
N ALA A 3 45.64 -13.69 -25.83
CA ALA A 3 46.07 -12.94 -24.67
C ALA A 3 45.00 -12.97 -23.57
N LEU A 4 45.42 -13.23 -22.33
CA LEU A 4 44.57 -13.13 -21.15
C LEU A 4 44.59 -11.67 -20.66
N ARG A 5 43.53 -10.93 -20.97
CA ARG A 5 43.30 -9.56 -20.50
C ARG A 5 42.46 -9.62 -19.22
N GLN A 6 42.94 -8.95 -18.18
CA GLN A 6 42.26 -8.71 -16.91
C GLN A 6 40.83 -8.19 -17.11
N GLY A 7 39.91 -8.71 -16.31
CA GLY A 7 38.56 -8.18 -16.12
C GLY A 7 38.09 -8.51 -14.72
N LYS A 8 38.71 -7.90 -13.69
CA LYS A 8 38.10 -7.85 -12.36
C LYS A 8 36.99 -6.80 -12.42
N VAL A 9 35.78 -7.25 -12.70
CA VAL A 9 34.57 -6.49 -12.42
C VAL A 9 34.45 -6.37 -10.90
N PRO A 10 34.29 -5.17 -10.32
CA PRO A 10 33.93 -5.04 -8.92
C PRO A 10 32.55 -5.68 -8.75
N ASP A 11 32.45 -6.67 -7.88
CA ASP A 11 31.17 -7.20 -7.41
C ASP A 11 30.52 -6.09 -6.58
N TYR A 12 29.69 -5.28 -7.23
CA TYR A 12 28.74 -4.42 -6.54
C TYR A 12 27.60 -5.33 -6.12
N SER A 13 27.84 -6.14 -5.09
CA SER A 13 26.78 -6.85 -4.41
C SER A 13 25.81 -5.78 -3.91
N PHE A 14 24.64 -5.71 -4.54
CA PHE A 14 23.54 -4.88 -4.10
C PHE A 14 23.30 -5.20 -2.62
N ASN A 15 23.57 -4.24 -1.75
CA ASN A 15 22.90 -4.21 -0.47
C ASN A 15 21.42 -3.93 -0.81
N ALA A 16 20.68 -5.00 -1.11
CA ALA A 16 19.23 -4.97 -1.14
C ALA A 16 18.82 -4.67 0.30
N GLU A 17 18.63 -3.39 0.58
CA GLU A 17 18.07 -2.89 1.82
C GLU A 17 16.70 -3.56 2.00
N HIS A 18 16.66 -4.59 2.85
CA HIS A 18 15.48 -5.24 3.43
C HIS A 18 14.13 -4.87 2.76
N GLU A 19 13.77 -5.53 1.67
CA GLU A 19 12.36 -5.63 1.29
C GLU A 19 11.69 -6.58 2.29
N ALA A 20 11.19 -6.01 3.39
CA ALA A 20 10.37 -6.74 4.34
C ALA A 20 9.00 -6.99 3.70
N GLU A 21 8.82 -8.17 3.11
CA GLU A 21 7.52 -8.62 2.61
C GLU A 21 6.62 -8.96 3.80
N ILE A 22 5.79 -8.01 4.22
CA ILE A 22 4.79 -8.23 5.28
C ILE A 22 3.57 -8.90 4.63
N VAL A 23 3.46 -10.22 4.77
CA VAL A 23 2.25 -10.95 4.37
C VAL A 23 1.19 -10.79 5.46
N LEU A 24 0.30 -9.82 5.28
CA LEU A 24 -0.89 -9.66 6.11
C LEU A 24 -1.91 -10.73 5.71
N HIS A 25 -2.22 -11.67 6.62
CA HIS A 25 -3.30 -12.64 6.43
C HIS A 25 -4.71 -12.02 6.51
N THR A 26 -4.78 -10.69 6.70
CA THR A 26 -6.04 -9.93 6.75
C THR A 26 -6.27 -9.22 5.41
N PRO A 27 -7.46 -9.34 4.82
CA PRO A 27 -7.76 -8.63 3.58
C PRO A 27 -7.70 -7.11 3.79
N LEU A 28 -6.88 -6.42 3.01
CA LEU A 28 -6.80 -4.96 2.97
C LEU A 28 -7.76 -4.42 1.91
N LEU A 29 -9.05 -4.38 2.24
CA LEU A 29 -10.09 -3.97 1.29
C LEU A 29 -11.24 -3.25 1.99
N ILE A 30 -12.00 -2.50 1.20
CA ILE A 30 -13.30 -1.94 1.56
C ILE A 30 -14.36 -3.01 1.24
N PRO A 31 -15.04 -3.57 2.25
CA PRO A 31 -16.07 -4.57 2.05
C PRO A 31 -17.28 -4.04 1.26
N ASP A 32 -17.97 -4.91 0.53
CA ASP A 32 -19.18 -4.59 -0.22
C ASP A 32 -20.40 -4.36 0.67
N ASP A 33 -20.47 -5.02 1.83
CA ASP A 33 -21.49 -4.79 2.86
C ASP A 33 -21.35 -3.43 3.55
N TYR A 34 -20.13 -2.88 3.60
CA TYR A 34 -19.85 -1.56 4.17
C TYR A 34 -20.01 -0.42 3.14
N LEU A 35 -19.53 -0.63 1.91
CA LEU A 35 -19.73 0.32 0.81
C LEU A 35 -20.17 -0.42 -0.46
N PRO A 36 -21.49 -0.60 -0.69
CA PRO A 36 -22.01 -1.40 -1.79
C PRO A 36 -21.71 -0.83 -3.18
N ASP A 37 -21.63 0.50 -3.29
CA ASP A 37 -21.39 1.18 -4.55
C ASP A 37 -19.95 0.96 -5.05
N VAL A 38 -19.83 0.27 -6.18
CA VAL A 38 -18.55 -0.10 -6.80
C VAL A 38 -17.77 1.14 -7.24
N HIS A 39 -18.43 2.15 -7.79
CA HIS A 39 -17.77 3.37 -8.27
C HIS A 39 -17.23 4.21 -7.09
N ALA A 40 -17.97 4.26 -5.98
CA ALA A 40 -17.55 4.91 -4.75
C ALA A 40 -16.32 4.21 -4.15
N ARG A 41 -16.31 2.86 -4.08
CA ARG A 41 -15.11 2.11 -3.65
C ARG A 41 -13.91 2.40 -4.54
N LEU A 42 -14.06 2.34 -5.86
CA LEU A 42 -12.96 2.63 -6.79
C LEU A 42 -12.44 4.05 -6.66
N THR A 43 -13.32 5.01 -6.41
CA THR A 43 -12.95 6.40 -6.13
C THR A 43 -12.16 6.51 -4.83
N LEU A 44 -12.62 5.86 -3.76
CA LEU A 44 -11.91 5.85 -2.47
C LEU A 44 -10.55 5.17 -2.57
N TYR A 45 -10.41 4.04 -3.25
CA TYR A 45 -9.11 3.40 -3.45
C TYR A 45 -8.11 4.35 -4.12
N LYS A 46 -8.54 5.08 -5.16
CA LYS A 46 -7.69 6.08 -5.82
C LYS A 46 -7.29 7.20 -4.87
N ARG A 47 -8.22 7.68 -4.05
CA ARG A 47 -7.97 8.75 -3.06
C ARG A 47 -7.00 8.29 -1.97
N ILE A 48 -7.16 7.07 -1.46
CA ILE A 48 -6.25 6.45 -0.48
C ILE A 48 -4.85 6.34 -1.09
N ALA A 49 -4.72 5.78 -2.30
CA ALA A 49 -3.45 5.64 -2.99
C ALA A 49 -2.78 6.99 -3.33
N SER A 50 -3.56 8.06 -3.47
CA SER A 50 -3.05 9.42 -3.74
C SER A 50 -2.70 10.21 -2.47
N ALA A 51 -3.08 9.73 -1.29
CA ALA A 51 -2.85 10.43 -0.03
C ALA A 51 -1.41 10.18 0.45
N THR A 52 -0.56 11.19 0.31
CA THR A 52 0.87 11.11 0.65
C THR A 52 1.19 11.48 2.10
N THR A 53 0.18 11.93 2.86
CA THR A 53 0.39 12.36 4.25
C THR A 53 -0.55 11.63 5.21
N PRO A 54 -0.12 11.38 6.45
CA PRO A 54 -0.99 10.82 7.47
C PRO A 54 -2.23 11.68 7.76
N ALA A 55 -2.13 13.00 7.56
CA ALA A 55 -3.27 13.90 7.73
C ALA A 55 -4.34 13.68 6.65
N ALA A 56 -3.93 13.56 5.37
CA ALA A 56 -4.85 13.27 4.28
C ALA A 56 -5.56 11.92 4.45
N LEU A 57 -4.83 10.89 4.89
CA LEU A 57 -5.44 9.59 5.21
C LEU A 57 -6.46 9.69 6.36
N ARG A 58 -6.16 10.47 7.41
CA ARG A 58 -7.10 10.71 8.52
C ARG A 58 -8.35 11.44 8.07
N GLU A 59 -8.23 12.44 7.20
CA GLU A 59 -9.40 13.15 6.64
C GLU A 59 -10.30 12.20 5.86
N LEU A 60 -9.73 11.29 5.07
CA LEU A 60 -10.48 10.24 4.38
C LEU A 60 -11.18 9.28 5.37
N GLN A 61 -10.50 8.88 6.45
CA GLN A 61 -11.14 8.05 7.48
C GLN A 61 -12.33 8.76 8.13
N VAL A 62 -12.19 10.05 8.47
CA VAL A 62 -13.27 10.84 9.06
C VAL A 62 -14.44 10.96 8.10
N GLU A 63 -14.18 11.27 6.82
CA GLU A 63 -15.22 11.31 5.78
C GLU A 63 -15.94 9.96 5.66
N MET A 64 -15.20 8.84 5.70
CA MET A 64 -15.82 7.52 5.61
C MET A 64 -16.68 7.19 6.84
N ILE A 65 -16.24 7.58 8.04
CA ILE A 65 -17.03 7.41 9.26
C ILE A 65 -18.30 8.25 9.22
N ASP A 66 -18.22 9.51 8.78
CA ASP A 66 -19.36 10.42 8.69
C ASP A 66 -20.41 9.93 7.68
N ARG A 67 -19.96 9.41 6.52
CA ARG A 67 -20.84 9.03 5.42
C ARG A 67 -21.37 7.60 5.51
N PHE A 68 -20.59 6.68 6.07
CA PHE A 68 -20.85 5.23 6.00
C PHE A 68 -20.83 4.55 7.38
N GLY A 69 -20.51 5.28 8.45
CA GLY A 69 -20.38 4.74 9.80
C GLY A 69 -19.02 4.08 10.04
N LEU A 70 -18.90 3.38 11.16
CA LEU A 70 -17.63 2.83 11.65
C LEU A 70 -16.91 1.97 10.60
N LEU A 71 -15.60 2.20 10.43
CA LEU A 71 -14.78 1.42 9.51
C LEU A 71 -14.69 -0.04 9.97
N PRO A 72 -15.00 -1.03 9.11
CA PRO A 72 -14.69 -2.44 9.37
C PRO A 72 -13.18 -2.67 9.57
N GLN A 73 -12.80 -3.75 10.24
CA GLN A 73 -11.39 -4.09 10.46
C GLN A 73 -10.57 -4.13 9.16
N PRO A 74 -11.01 -4.81 8.07
CA PRO A 74 -10.31 -4.79 6.77
C PRO A 74 -10.04 -3.37 6.24
N THR A 75 -11.02 -2.46 6.39
CA THR A 75 -10.90 -1.07 5.94
C THR A 75 -9.95 -0.29 6.84
N ARG A 76 -9.99 -0.49 8.16
CA ARG A 76 -9.04 0.16 9.09
C ARG A 76 -7.61 -0.24 8.78
N ASP A 77 -7.38 -1.52 8.52
CA ASP A 77 -6.06 -2.05 8.19
C ASP A 77 -5.57 -1.51 6.84
N LEU A 78 -6.47 -1.35 5.85
CA LEU A 78 -6.16 -0.71 4.58
C LEU A 78 -5.60 0.71 4.77
N PHE A 79 -6.12 1.49 5.73
CA PHE A 79 -5.61 2.83 6.04
C PHE A 79 -4.30 2.84 6.82
N ALA A 80 -3.94 1.73 7.47
CA ALA A 80 -2.72 1.58 8.25
C ALA A 80 -1.57 0.94 7.46
N ALA A 81 -1.86 0.39 6.27
CA ALA A 81 -0.87 -0.18 5.39
C ALA A 81 0.16 0.87 4.97
N PRO A 82 1.46 0.53 4.94
CA PRO A 82 2.49 1.42 4.42
C PRO A 82 2.26 1.67 2.93
N SER A 83 2.25 2.94 2.53
CA SER A 83 2.23 3.40 1.13
C SER A 83 3.62 3.47 0.54
#